data_AF-A0A7M2V032-F1
#
_entry.id   AF-A0A7M2V032-F1
#
_cell.length_a   1.000
_cell.length_b   1.000
_cell.length_c   1.000
_cell.angle_alpha   90.00
_cell.angle_beta   90.00
_cell.angle_gamma   90.00
#
_symmetry.space_group_name_H-M   'P 1'
#
loop_
_entity.id
_entity.type
_entity.pdbx_description
1 polymer ?
#
loop_
_entity_poly.entity_id
_entity_poly.type
_entity_poly.pdbx_seq_one_letter_code
_entity_poly.pdbx_strand_id
1 'polypeptide(L)'
;MQIELSFLEKIVNTIFLEMKRRGMDSVPLDEDFYWNIPSESLFDPYNEPNQLDIGQLAEDYEILRLAHSQHSLVSHNLKNVSALMRFLSEKYPF
;
A
#
# COMPACT_ATOMS: atom_id res chain seq x y z
N MET A 1 -13.34 18.95 -0.12
CA MET A 1 -12.27 18.61 -1.08
C MET A 1 -12.63 17.29 -1.75
N GLN A 2 -12.35 17.13 -3.04
CA GLN A 2 -12.56 15.87 -3.78
C GLN A 2 -11.22 15.38 -4.32
N ILE A 3 -11.08 14.07 -4.48
CA ILE A 3 -9.89 13.44 -5.09
C ILE A 3 -10.26 13.01 -6.50
N GLU A 4 -9.51 13.49 -7.50
CA GLU A 4 -9.65 13.04 -8.88
C GLU A 4 -8.86 11.73 -9.08
N LEU A 5 -9.57 10.63 -9.36
CA LEU A 5 -8.94 9.30 -9.48
C LEU A 5 -7.92 9.25 -10.63
N SER A 6 -8.23 9.89 -11.75
CA SER A 6 -7.32 9.98 -12.91
C SER A 6 -6.02 10.72 -12.57
N PHE A 7 -6.11 11.76 -11.73
CA PHE A 7 -4.95 12.50 -11.28
C PHE A 7 -4.11 11.68 -10.29
N LEU A 8 -4.74 10.99 -9.33
CA LEU A 8 -4.05 10.11 -8.39
C LEU A 8 -3.34 8.94 -9.10
N GLU A 9 -4.01 8.31 -10.06
CA GLU A 9 -3.42 7.26 -10.89
C GLU A 9 -2.17 7.76 -11.62
N LYS A 10 -2.24 8.95 -12.23
CA LYS A 10 -1.11 9.58 -12.91
C LYS A 10 0.07 9.83 -11.95
N ILE A 11 -0.19 10.30 -10.73
CA ILE A 11 0.85 10.52 -9.71
C ILE A 11 1.54 9.20 -9.36
N VAL A 12 0.77 8.17 -9.03
CA VAL A 12 1.29 6.85 -8.67
C VAL A 12 2.14 6.28 -9.82
N ASN A 13 1.63 6.31 -11.05
CA ASN A 13 2.37 5.84 -12.22
C ASN A 13 3.69 6.59 -12.42
N THR A 14 3.72 7.90 -12.16
CA THR A 14 4.93 8.73 -12.27
C THR A 14 5.97 8.32 -11.23
N ILE A 15 5.56 8.06 -9.99
CA ILE A 15 6.45 7.59 -8.92
C ILE A 15 7.09 6.24 -9.29
N PHE A 16 6.29 5.26 -9.70
CA PHE A 16 6.81 3.94 -10.11
C PHE A 16 7.70 4.01 -11.35
N LEU A 17 7.41 4.92 -12.29
CA LEU A 17 8.28 5.14 -13.45
C LEU A 17 9.64 5.68 -13.01
N GLU A 18 9.68 6.64 -12.09
CA GLU A 18 10.93 7.18 -11.56
C GLU A 18 11.75 6.13 -10.79
N MET A 19 11.09 5.32 -9.96
CA MET A 19 11.74 4.20 -9.27
C MET A 19 12.41 3.24 -10.26
N LYS A 20 11.68 2.85 -11.32
CA LYS A 20 12.22 1.98 -12.38
C LYS A 20 13.37 2.64 -13.15
N ARG A 21 13.29 3.95 -13.44
CA ARG A 21 14.40 4.69 -14.08
C ARG A 21 15.68 4.69 -13.25
N ARG A 22 15.57 4.52 -11.93
CA ARG A 22 16.71 4.39 -11.00
C ARG A 22 17.19 2.95 -10.84
N GLY A 23 16.65 2.00 -11.62
CA GLY A 23 17.07 0.59 -11.61
C GLY A 23 16.35 -0.27 -10.57
N MET A 24 15.23 0.18 -9.99
CA MET A 24 14.44 -0.59 -9.03
C MET A 24 13.35 -1.40 -9.74
N ASP A 25 13.71 -2.55 -10.32
CA ASP A 25 12.74 -3.48 -10.92
C ASP A 25 12.07 -4.39 -9.89
N SER A 26 12.78 -4.68 -8.79
CA SER A 26 12.28 -5.41 -7.63
C SER A 26 13.05 -4.96 -6.39
N VAL A 27 12.43 -5.08 -5.23
CA VAL A 27 13.04 -4.77 -3.94
C VAL A 27 12.88 -5.95 -2.99
N PRO A 28 13.88 -6.26 -2.15
CA PRO A 28 13.72 -7.28 -1.12
C PRO A 28 12.78 -6.77 -0.02
N LEU A 29 12.04 -7.72 0.56
CA LEU A 29 11.11 -7.48 1.66
C LEU A 29 11.81 -7.76 3.00
N ASP A 30 12.72 -6.87 3.37
CA ASP A 30 13.60 -7.04 4.54
C ASP A 30 12.85 -6.87 5.88
N GLU A 31 11.68 -6.23 5.83
CA GLU A 31 10.72 -6.12 6.92
C GLU A 31 9.37 -6.55 6.38
N ASP A 32 8.68 -7.43 7.12
CA ASP A 32 7.44 -8.05 6.65
C ASP A 32 6.22 -7.58 7.45
N PHE A 33 6.37 -7.43 8.77
CA PHE A 33 5.26 -7.06 9.65
C PHE A 33 5.17 -5.55 9.85
N TYR A 34 3.95 -5.03 9.89
CA TYR A 34 3.66 -3.63 10.22
C TYR A 34 2.49 -3.50 11.19
N TRP A 35 2.49 -2.43 11.99
CA TRP A 35 1.33 -2.08 12.82
C TRP A 35 0.20 -1.53 11.95
N ASN A 36 -0.96 -2.17 12.02
CA ASN A 36 -2.18 -1.78 11.33
C ASN A 36 -3.20 -1.21 12.34
N ILE A 37 -3.79 -0.06 12.00
CA ILE A 37 -4.93 0.47 12.76
C ILE A 37 -6.21 -0.11 12.15
N PRO A 38 -7.13 -0.69 12.95
CA PRO A 38 -8.42 -1.18 12.46
C PRO A 38 -9.22 -0.11 11.72
N SER A 39 -10.00 -0.53 10.71
CA SER A 39 -10.71 0.42 9.82
C SER A 39 -11.71 1.31 10.57
N GLU A 40 -12.35 0.79 11.61
CA GLU A 40 -13.27 1.56 12.48
C GLU A 40 -12.58 2.69 13.26
N SER A 41 -11.29 2.57 13.53
CA SER A 41 -10.52 3.57 14.29
C SER A 41 -9.64 4.46 13.40
N LEU A 42 -9.35 4.05 12.17
CA LEU A 42 -8.37 4.70 11.29
C LEU A 42 -8.70 6.18 10.97
N PHE A 43 -9.98 6.53 10.94
CA PHE A 43 -10.46 7.88 10.63
C PHE A 43 -11.20 8.56 11.78
N ASP A 44 -11.04 8.06 13.01
CA ASP A 44 -11.58 8.68 14.21
C ASP A 44 -10.50 9.53 14.90
N PRO A 45 -10.51 10.87 14.75
CA PRO A 45 -9.53 11.73 15.40
C PRO A 45 -9.84 12.00 16.88
N TYR A 46 -11.02 11.59 17.37
CA TYR A 46 -11.48 11.91 18.72
C TYR A 46 -11.19 10.80 19.72
N ASN A 47 -11.01 9.57 19.26
CA ASN A 47 -10.71 8.41 20.09
C ASN A 47 -9.41 7.75 19.63
N GLU A 48 -8.49 7.49 20.55
CA GLU A 48 -7.31 6.69 20.25
C GLU A 48 -7.71 5.26 19.87
N PRO A 49 -6.99 4.60 18.93
CA PRO A 49 -7.23 3.21 18.63
C PRO A 49 -6.98 2.33 19.86
N ASN A 50 -8.05 1.71 20.38
CA ASN A 50 -7.95 0.85 21.56
C ASN A 50 -7.29 -0.51 21.26
N GLN A 51 -7.20 -0.87 19.98
CA GLN A 51 -6.57 -2.10 19.48
C GLN A 51 -5.75 -1.79 18.23
N LEU A 52 -4.59 -2.43 18.13
CA LEU A 52 -3.75 -2.44 16.96
C LEU A 52 -3.67 -3.88 16.44
N ASP A 53 -3.74 -4.02 15.13
CA ASP A 53 -3.51 -5.28 14.45
C ASP A 53 -2.09 -5.32 13.88
N ILE A 54 -1.64 -6.50 13.48
CA ILE A 54 -0.41 -6.69 12.74
C ILE A 54 -0.78 -7.12 11.32
N GLY A 55 -0.32 -6.38 10.33
CA GLY A 55 -0.37 -6.78 8.92
C GLY A 55 0.96 -7.39 8.48
N GLN A 56 0.95 -8.08 7.35
CA GLN A 56 2.11 -8.74 6.77
C GLN A 56 2.22 -8.39 5.28
N LEU A 57 3.31 -7.72 4.87
CA LEU A 57 3.50 -7.20 3.53
C LEU A 57 3.62 -8.33 2.49
N ALA A 58 4.21 -9.46 2.85
CA ALA A 58 4.24 -10.64 2.00
C ALA A 58 2.82 -11.17 1.70
N GLU A 59 1.95 -11.17 2.71
CA GLU A 59 0.54 -11.56 2.53
C GLU A 59 -0.19 -10.53 1.66
N ASP A 60 0.01 -9.23 1.90
CA ASP A 60 -0.56 -8.16 1.06
C ASP A 60 -0.17 -8.33 -0.41
N TYR A 61 1.10 -8.63 -0.69
CA TYR A 61 1.60 -8.85 -2.04
C TYR A 61 0.97 -10.10 -2.69
N GLU A 62 0.88 -11.21 -1.95
CA GLU A 62 0.25 -12.45 -2.48
C GLU A 62 -1.25 -12.30 -2.71
N ILE A 63 -1.97 -11.57 -1.84
CA ILE A 63 -3.38 -11.22 -2.04
C ILE A 63 -3.55 -10.47 -3.36
N LEU A 64 -2.70 -9.46 -3.62
CA LEU A 64 -2.75 -8.69 -4.86
C LEU A 64 -2.42 -9.55 -6.08
N ARG A 65 -1.41 -10.42 -5.98
CA ARG A 65 -1.02 -11.34 -7.06
C ARG A 65 -2.15 -12.30 -7.41
N LEU A 66 -2.79 -12.89 -6.40
CA LEU A 66 -3.94 -13.78 -6.57
C LEU A 66 -5.12 -13.04 -7.20
N ALA A 67 -5.52 -11.89 -6.64
CA ALA A 67 -6.64 -11.11 -7.15
C ALA A 67 -6.41 -10.64 -8.60
N HIS A 68 -5.17 -10.28 -8.95
CA HIS A 68 -4.81 -9.95 -10.33
C HIS A 68 -4.99 -11.15 -11.26
N SER A 69 -4.49 -12.33 -10.88
CA SER A 69 -4.60 -13.55 -11.67
C SER A 69 -6.03 -14.02 -11.90
N GLN A 70 -6.94 -13.68 -10.98
CA GLN A 70 -8.36 -14.03 -11.03
C GLN A 70 -9.23 -12.93 -11.64
N HIS A 71 -8.64 -11.81 -12.10
CA HIS A 71 -9.36 -10.62 -12.57
C HIS A 71 -10.39 -10.09 -11.54
N SER A 72 -10.08 -10.20 -10.25
CA SER A 72 -10.97 -9.87 -9.14
C SER A 72 -10.48 -8.68 -8.30
N LEU A 73 -9.57 -7.85 -8.85
CA LEU A 73 -9.12 -6.63 -8.18
C LEU A 73 -10.28 -5.66 -7.99
N VAL A 74 -10.44 -5.18 -6.75
CA VAL A 74 -11.49 -4.24 -6.34
C VAL A 74 -10.89 -3.12 -5.48
N SER A 75 -11.66 -2.08 -5.20
CA SER A 75 -11.21 -0.93 -4.40
C SER A 75 -10.72 -1.31 -3.00
N HIS A 76 -11.21 -2.41 -2.42
CA HIS A 76 -10.70 -2.92 -1.14
C HIS A 76 -9.20 -3.26 -1.18
N ASN A 77 -8.69 -3.73 -2.33
CA ASN A 77 -7.28 -4.06 -2.51
C ASN A 77 -6.35 -2.82 -2.44
N LEU A 78 -6.90 -1.60 -2.50
CA LEU A 78 -6.10 -0.38 -2.26
C LEU A 78 -5.46 -0.38 -0.88
N LYS A 79 -6.02 -1.10 0.11
CA LYS A 79 -5.44 -1.24 1.45
C LYS A 79 -4.11 -2.00 1.40
N ASN A 80 -4.06 -3.13 0.68
CA ASN A 80 -2.83 -3.90 0.47
C ASN A 80 -1.80 -3.07 -0.32
N VAL A 81 -2.25 -2.38 -1.38
CA VAL A 81 -1.37 -1.48 -2.17
C VAL A 81 -0.79 -0.37 -1.30
N SER A 82 -1.58 0.22 -0.41
CA SER A 82 -1.12 1.29 0.48
C SER A 82 -0.05 0.84 1.45
N ALA A 83 -0.13 -0.39 1.96
CA ALA A 83 0.86 -0.96 2.88
C ALA A 83 2.21 -1.14 2.16
N LEU A 84 2.18 -1.71 0.96
CA LEU A 84 3.37 -1.83 0.09
C LEU A 84 3.94 -0.46 -0.30
N MET A 85 3.11 0.50 -0.67
CA MET A 85 3.56 1.86 -0.99
C MET A 85 4.21 2.56 0.21
N ARG A 86 3.69 2.35 1.42
CA ARG A 86 4.30 2.87 2.65
C ARG A 86 5.69 2.28 2.84
N PHE A 87 5.82 0.95 2.76
CA PHE A 87 7.10 0.25 2.82
C PHE A 87 8.11 0.80 1.81
N LEU A 88 7.70 0.93 0.54
CA LEU A 88 8.54 1.51 -0.52
C LEU A 88 9.00 2.94 -0.17
N SER A 89 8.10 3.78 0.35
CA SER A 89 8.44 5.17 0.69
C SER A 89 9.44 5.28 1.84
N GLU A 90 9.43 4.34 2.79
CA GLU A 90 10.27 4.38 3.98
C GLU A 90 11.62 3.71 3.75
N LYS A 91 11.66 2.60 3.01
CA LYS A 91 12.87 1.82 2.78
C LYS A 91 13.62 2.20 1.50
N TYR A 92 12.92 2.78 0.53
CA TYR A 92 13.47 3.16 -0.77
C TYR A 92 13.16 4.63 -1.14
N PRO A 93 13.45 5.61 -0.26
CA PRO A 93 13.28 7.03 -0.58
C PRO A 93 14.30 7.46 -1.66
N PHE A 94 13.90 8.38 -2.55
CA PHE A 94 14.72 8.81 -3.69
C PHE A 94 14.76 10.32 -3.89
#